data_AF-M5G9B4-F1
#
_entry.id   AF-M5G9B4-F1
#
_cell.length_a   1.000
_cell.length_b   1.000
_cell.length_c   1.000
_cell.angle_alpha   90.00
_cell.angle_beta   90.00
_cell.angle_gamma   90.00
#
_symmetry.space_group_name_H-M   'P 1'
#
loop_
_entity.id
_entity.type
_entity.pdbx_description
1 polymer ?
#
loop_
_entity_poly.entity_id
_entity_poly.type
_entity_poly.pdbx_seq_one_letter_code
_entity_poly.pdbx_strand_id
1 'polypeptide(L)'
;RMAQRTQFETDAIRPTGLSSTIAAQHRVDDKLNSAEYLDAVEEEWNKRVDAEVETLVGGMQDLVELAVVGEKDKHRMYEEAFETEMRAENMVRAANSLLSIVHSLKLMILLSDEGQVVERRQKELADIERDMELAKERAAVEWKKLVDGEDVGEVEDNEDQDMDE
;
A
#
# COMPACT_ATOMS: atom_id res chain seq x y z
N ARG A 1 2.52 -48.53 -5.19
CA ARG A 1 3.32 -47.46 -4.54
C ARG A 1 2.69 -46.15 -4.97
N MET A 2 1.89 -45.55 -4.09
CA MET A 2 1.04 -44.39 -4.41
C MET A 2 1.88 -43.12 -4.49
N ALA A 3 1.58 -42.30 -5.49
CA ALA A 3 2.18 -40.99 -5.72
C ALA A 3 1.77 -40.03 -4.60
N GLN A 4 2.78 -39.49 -3.93
CA GLN A 4 2.61 -38.47 -2.90
C GLN A 4 2.39 -37.13 -3.60
N ARG A 5 1.19 -36.58 -3.43
CA ARG A 5 0.75 -35.28 -3.92
C ARG A 5 1.62 -34.21 -3.25
N THR A 6 2.47 -33.53 -4.01
CA THR A 6 3.22 -32.36 -3.53
C THR A 6 2.21 -31.28 -3.16
N GLN A 7 2.02 -31.05 -1.87
CA GLN A 7 1.29 -29.90 -1.35
C GLN A 7 2.03 -28.65 -1.83
N PHE A 8 1.29 -27.71 -2.44
CA PHE A 8 1.75 -26.35 -2.64
C PHE A 8 1.88 -25.72 -1.25
N GLU A 9 3.08 -25.76 -0.67
CA GLU A 9 3.44 -24.93 0.46
C GLU A 9 3.59 -23.50 -0.06
N THR A 10 2.54 -22.70 0.12
CA THR A 10 2.64 -21.24 0.06
C THR A 10 3.53 -20.80 1.23
N ASP A 11 4.66 -20.16 0.90
CA ASP A 11 5.67 -19.57 1.80
C ASP A 11 5.12 -18.36 2.59
N ALA A 12 3.92 -18.49 3.15
CA ALA A 12 3.21 -17.46 3.91
C ALA A 12 3.71 -17.37 5.38
N ILE A 13 4.67 -18.22 5.77
CA ILE A 13 5.20 -18.31 7.15
C ILE A 13 6.61 -17.73 7.26
N ARG A 14 6.93 -16.76 6.40
CA ARG A 14 7.83 -15.69 6.80
C ARG A 14 7.01 -14.43 6.83
N PRO A 15 6.37 -14.09 7.97
CA PRO A 15 5.95 -12.71 8.19
C PRO A 15 7.22 -11.87 7.99
N THR A 16 7.32 -11.23 6.82
CA THR A 16 8.27 -10.16 6.57
C THR A 16 8.16 -9.26 7.79
N GLY A 17 9.29 -8.97 8.45
CA GLY A 17 9.31 -8.12 9.62
C GLY A 17 8.71 -6.77 9.27
N LEU A 18 7.39 -6.66 9.39
CA LEU A 18 6.62 -5.45 9.30
C LEU A 18 7.20 -4.61 10.41
N SER A 19 8.05 -3.68 10.00
CA SER A 19 8.69 -2.74 10.90
C SER A 19 7.54 -2.07 11.65
N SER A 20 7.40 -2.36 12.95
CA SER A 20 6.27 -1.88 13.77
C SER A 20 6.22 -0.35 13.85
N THR A 21 7.25 0.31 13.31
CA THR A 21 7.30 1.74 13.01
C THR A 21 6.17 2.20 12.08
N ILE A 22 5.80 1.44 11.05
CA ILE A 22 4.79 1.88 10.08
C ILE A 22 3.39 1.91 10.72
N ALA A 23 3.04 0.89 11.53
CA ALA A 23 1.73 0.81 12.18
C ALA A 23 1.58 1.76 13.38
N ALA A 24 2.68 2.15 14.03
CA ALA A 24 2.64 3.04 15.19
C ALA A 24 2.60 4.54 14.82
N GLN A 25 2.91 4.89 13.56
CA GLN A 25 3.13 6.28 13.15
C GLN A 25 1.91 6.96 12.50
N HIS A 26 0.93 6.21 11.99
CA HIS A 26 -0.32 6.80 11.49
C HIS A 26 -1.32 7.00 12.63
N ARG A 27 -1.15 8.07 13.42
CA ARG A 27 -2.17 8.57 14.34
C ARG A 27 -2.81 9.83 13.76
N VAL A 28 -3.41 9.70 12.59
CA VAL A 28 -4.30 10.75 12.07
C VAL A 28 -5.70 10.36 12.51
N ASP A 29 -6.41 11.27 13.19
CA ASP A 29 -7.74 11.04 13.75
C ASP A 29 -8.69 10.48 12.66
N ASP A 30 -9.29 9.30 12.90
CA ASP A 30 -10.25 8.61 12.03
C ASP A 30 -11.56 9.41 11.77
N LYS A 31 -11.62 10.68 12.15
CA LYS A 31 -12.78 11.56 12.07
C LYS A 31 -12.73 12.55 10.89
N LEU A 32 -11.63 12.59 10.15
CA LEU A 32 -11.46 13.49 9.00
C LEU A 32 -12.16 12.94 7.75
N ASN A 33 -12.61 13.85 6.88
CA ASN A 33 -13.04 13.48 5.53
C ASN A 33 -11.87 12.79 4.80
N SER A 34 -12.16 11.81 3.92
CA SER A 34 -11.12 11.03 3.23
C SER A 34 -10.10 11.91 2.48
N ALA A 35 -10.53 13.06 1.94
CA ALA A 35 -9.64 14.00 1.29
C ALA A 35 -8.74 14.74 2.29
N GLU A 36 -9.31 15.26 3.38
CA GLU A 36 -8.57 15.97 4.44
C GLU A 36 -7.57 15.05 5.16
N TYR A 37 -7.90 13.76 5.29
CA TYR A 37 -6.99 12.74 5.82
C TYR A 37 -5.76 12.55 4.92
N LEU A 38 -5.96 12.44 3.60
CA LEU A 38 -4.87 12.25 2.65
C LEU A 38 -3.97 13.49 2.60
N ASP A 39 -4.54 14.69 2.61
CA ASP A 39 -3.78 15.94 2.67
C ASP A 39 -2.94 16.03 3.95
N ALA A 40 -3.50 15.63 5.10
CA ALA A 40 -2.79 15.62 6.38
C ALA A 40 -1.62 14.62 6.38
N VAL A 41 -1.81 13.44 5.77
CA VAL A 41 -0.77 12.43 5.62
C VAL A 41 0.34 12.92 4.69
N GLU A 42 -0.01 13.51 3.54
CA GLU A 42 0.96 14.07 2.60
C GLU A 42 1.81 15.15 3.27
N GLU A 43 1.17 16.06 3.99
CA GLU A 43 1.84 17.14 4.72
C GLU A 43 2.78 16.60 5.82
N GLU A 44 2.40 15.53 6.52
CA GLU A 44 3.27 14.89 7.51
C GLU A 44 4.51 14.28 6.86
N TRP A 45 4.35 13.61 5.71
CA TRP A 45 5.49 13.06 4.97
C TRP A 45 6.41 14.15 4.42
N ASN A 46 5.85 15.24 3.89
CA ASN A 46 6.62 16.39 3.43
C ASN A 46 7.45 16.98 4.57
N LYS A 47 6.85 17.22 5.74
CA LYS A 47 7.58 17.71 6.93
C LYS A 47 8.72 16.80 7.35
N ARG A 48 8.52 15.48 7.29
CA ARG A 48 9.57 14.51 7.63
C ARG A 48 10.71 14.55 6.61
N VAL A 49 10.39 14.61 5.32
CA VAL A 49 11.41 14.73 4.26
C VAL A 49 12.20 16.02 4.40
N ASP A 50 11.52 17.14 4.61
CA ASP A 50 12.14 18.46 4.76
C ASP A 50 13.12 18.49 5.94
N ALA A 51 12.74 17.93 7.10
CA ALA A 51 13.61 17.88 8.28
C ALA A 51 14.91 17.07 8.05
N GLU A 52 14.81 15.94 7.34
CA GLU A 52 15.99 15.11 7.04
C GLU A 52 16.89 15.77 5.97
N VAL A 53 16.28 16.44 4.98
CA VAL A 53 17.01 17.20 3.96
C VAL A 53 17.71 18.41 4.58
N GLU A 54 17.06 19.14 5.48
CA GLU A 54 17.64 20.26 6.22
C GLU A 54 18.85 19.80 7.04
N THR A 55 18.74 18.65 7.71
CA THR A 55 19.85 18.04 8.46
C THR A 55 21.04 17.70 7.55
N LEU A 56 20.79 17.21 6.34
CA LEU A 56 21.82 16.92 5.33
C LEU A 56 22.48 18.19 4.80
N VAL A 57 21.70 19.21 4.44
CA VAL A 57 22.22 20.48 3.89
C VAL A 57 22.98 21.25 4.97
N GLY A 58 22.43 21.38 6.17
CA GLY A 58 23.09 22.03 7.31
C GLY A 58 24.37 21.29 7.71
N GLY A 59 24.33 19.95 7.80
CA GLY A 59 25.52 19.15 8.06
C GLY A 59 26.63 19.35 7.02
N MET A 60 26.28 19.44 5.73
CA MET A 60 27.25 19.72 4.67
C MET A 60 27.82 21.14 4.76
N GLN A 61 26.99 22.14 5.06
CA GLN A 61 27.44 23.51 5.25
C GLN A 61 28.47 23.58 6.39
N ASP A 62 28.16 22.96 7.53
CA ASP A 62 29.05 22.95 8.68
C ASP A 62 30.38 22.23 8.37
N LEU A 63 30.35 21.10 7.65
CA LEU A 63 31.58 20.42 7.21
C LEU A 63 32.45 21.31 6.30
N VAL A 64 31.83 22.08 5.40
CA VAL A 64 32.54 23.03 4.54
C VAL A 64 33.14 24.17 5.35
N GLU A 65 32.43 24.67 6.36
CA GLU A 65 32.92 25.71 7.27
C GLU A 65 34.12 25.21 8.10
N LEU A 66 34.05 23.99 8.65
CA LEU A 66 35.16 23.38 9.39
C LEU A 66 36.38 23.08 8.49
N ALA A 67 36.14 22.75 7.23
CA ALA A 67 37.20 22.45 6.26
C ALA A 67 38.03 23.69 5.83
N VAL A 68 37.58 24.91 6.14
CA VAL A 68 38.34 26.13 5.86
C VAL A 68 39.68 26.09 6.62
N VAL A 69 40.76 26.06 5.85
CA VAL A 69 42.13 25.92 6.36
C VAL A 69 42.63 27.26 6.91
N GLY A 70 42.97 27.28 8.20
CA GLY A 70 43.66 28.39 8.87
C GLY A 70 44.76 27.86 9.80
N GLU A 71 45.55 28.73 10.41
CA GLU A 71 46.49 28.32 11.47
C GLU A 71 45.71 27.83 12.70
N LYS A 72 45.76 26.51 12.95
CA LYS A 72 45.02 25.85 14.02
C LYS A 72 45.99 25.20 15.00
N ASP A 73 45.72 25.38 16.29
CA ASP A 73 46.41 24.65 17.37
C ASP A 73 46.00 23.17 17.37
N LYS A 74 46.88 22.30 17.85
CA LYS A 74 46.69 20.84 17.91
C LYS A 74 45.39 20.45 18.64
N HIS A 75 45.02 21.17 19.69
CA HIS A 75 43.77 20.93 20.42
C HIS A 75 42.53 21.25 19.59
N ARG A 76 42.54 22.40 18.88
CA ARG A 76 41.44 22.77 17.98
C ARG A 76 41.28 21.79 16.82
N MET A 77 42.38 21.26 16.31
CA MET A 77 42.34 20.23 15.27
C MET A 77 41.62 18.96 15.74
N TYR A 78 41.79 18.54 17.01
CA TYR A 78 41.08 17.39 17.55
C TYR A 78 39.59 17.65 17.78
N GLU A 79 39.24 18.85 18.26
CA GLU A 79 37.84 19.27 18.45
C GLU A 79 37.10 19.32 17.12
N GLU A 80 37.69 19.95 16.10
CA GLU A 80 37.12 20.02 14.75
C GLU A 80 37.02 18.62 14.12
N ALA A 81 38.02 17.75 14.30
CA ALA A 81 37.95 16.38 13.80
C ALA A 81 36.77 15.59 14.41
N PHE A 82 36.57 15.70 15.73
CA PHE A 82 35.45 15.06 16.40
C PHE A 82 34.09 15.64 15.95
N GLU A 83 34.01 16.96 15.78
CA GLU A 83 32.80 17.61 15.29
C GLU A 83 32.46 17.18 13.85
N THR A 84 33.46 17.10 12.96
CA THR A 84 33.25 16.59 11.60
C THR A 84 32.76 15.14 11.59
N GLU A 85 33.29 14.29 12.48
CA GLU A 85 32.86 12.89 12.59
C GLU A 85 31.40 12.79 13.06
N MET A 86 31.02 13.51 14.12
CA MET A 86 29.63 13.54 14.60
C MET A 86 28.67 14.10 13.55
N ARG A 87 29.07 15.13 12.80
CA ARG A 87 28.26 15.69 11.72
C ARG A 87 28.08 14.71 10.57
N ALA A 88 29.14 14.00 10.19
CA ALA A 88 29.06 12.93 9.18
C ALA A 88 28.13 11.79 9.65
N GLU A 89 28.20 11.37 10.91
CA GLU A 89 27.31 10.33 11.45
C GLU A 89 25.84 10.77 11.39
N ASN A 90 25.54 12.00 11.82
CA ASN A 90 24.19 12.53 11.77
C ASN A 90 23.65 12.62 10.33
N MET A 91 24.47 13.02 9.37
CA MET A 91 24.08 13.02 7.94
C MET A 91 23.81 11.61 7.40
N VAL A 92 24.61 10.62 7.79
CA VAL A 92 24.38 9.22 7.41
C VAL A 92 23.07 8.70 8.00
N ARG A 93 22.76 9.08 9.26
CA ARG A 93 21.48 8.74 9.89
C ARG A 93 20.30 9.37 9.14
N ALA A 94 20.40 10.64 8.75
CA ALA A 94 19.37 11.33 7.97
C ALA A 94 19.15 10.68 6.59
N ALA A 95 20.22 10.29 5.90
CA ALA A 95 20.13 9.57 4.63
C ALA A 95 19.45 8.20 4.77
N ASN A 96 19.76 7.45 5.85
CA ASN A 96 19.07 6.19 6.15
C ASN A 96 17.59 6.39 6.51
N SER A 97 17.26 7.51 7.16
CA SER A 97 15.88 7.90 7.42
C SER A 97 15.13 8.14 6.11
N LEU A 98 15.68 8.94 5.19
CA LEU A 98 15.12 9.17 3.85
C LEU A 98 14.93 7.85 3.07
N LEU A 99 15.87 6.92 3.14
CA LEU A 99 15.72 5.60 2.51
C LEU A 99 14.54 4.82 3.09
N SER A 100 14.34 4.89 4.42
CA SER A 100 13.21 4.26 5.11
C SER A 100 11.87 4.90 4.72
N ILE A 101 11.85 6.23 4.51
CA ILE A 101 10.68 6.97 3.98
C ILE A 101 10.34 6.46 2.58
N VAL A 102 11.32 6.38 1.68
CA VAL A 102 11.12 5.87 0.31
C VAL A 102 10.58 4.45 0.31
N HIS A 103 11.10 3.57 1.18
CA HIS A 103 10.58 2.21 1.30
C HIS A 103 9.12 2.20 1.75
N SER A 104 8.76 3.05 2.72
CA SER A 104 7.39 3.17 3.23
C SER A 104 6.42 3.68 2.15
N LEU A 105 6.81 4.70 1.38
CA LEU A 105 6.02 5.21 0.27
C LEU A 105 5.84 4.17 -0.84
N LYS A 106 6.89 3.40 -1.17
CA LYS A 106 6.78 2.29 -2.12
C LYS A 106 5.76 1.24 -1.65
N LEU A 107 5.80 0.87 -0.36
CA LEU A 107 4.82 -0.07 0.20
C LEU A 107 3.40 0.50 0.14
N MET A 108 3.21 1.79 0.45
CA MET A 108 1.90 2.44 0.39
C MET A 108 1.31 2.36 -1.03
N ILE A 109 2.13 2.64 -2.05
CA ILE A 109 1.70 2.55 -3.46
C ILE A 109 1.35 1.10 -3.83
N LEU A 110 2.20 0.14 -3.46
CA LEU A 110 1.96 -1.28 -3.78
C LEU A 110 0.69 -1.83 -3.11
N LEU A 111 0.42 -1.44 -1.87
CA LEU A 111 -0.77 -1.87 -1.12
C LEU A 111 -2.03 -1.14 -1.58
N SER A 112 -1.92 0.12 -2.02
CA SER A 112 -3.07 0.89 -2.51
C SER A 112 -3.68 0.30 -3.78
N ASP A 113 -2.88 -0.31 -4.64
CA ASP A 113 -3.37 -0.99 -5.86
C ASP A 113 -4.13 -2.29 -5.50
N GLU A 114 -3.65 -3.03 -4.49
CA GLU A 114 -4.28 -4.26 -4.05
C GLU A 114 -5.67 -4.03 -3.43
N GLY A 115 -5.87 -2.91 -2.74
CA GLY A 115 -7.19 -2.52 -2.22
C GLY A 115 -8.24 -2.35 -3.33
N GLN A 116 -7.88 -1.74 -4.45
CA GLN A 116 -8.79 -1.58 -5.59
C GLN A 116 -9.08 -2.92 -6.30
N VAL A 117 -8.11 -3.82 -6.35
CA VAL A 117 -8.29 -5.18 -6.89
C VAL A 117 -9.25 -5.99 -6.01
N VAL A 118 -9.15 -5.88 -4.68
CA VAL A 118 -10.07 -6.54 -3.76
C VAL A 118 -11.48 -5.96 -3.88
N GLU A 119 -11.62 -4.64 -3.93
CA GLU A 119 -12.93 -3.98 -4.08
C GLU A 119 -13.60 -4.38 -5.41
N ARG A 120 -12.83 -4.44 -6.51
CA ARG A 120 -13.33 -4.91 -7.81
C ARG A 120 -13.82 -6.35 -7.73
N ARG A 121 -13.00 -7.26 -7.16
CA ARG A 121 -13.39 -8.67 -6.97
C ARG A 121 -14.63 -8.81 -6.11
N GLN A 122 -14.79 -7.96 -5.10
CA GLN A 122 -15.95 -8.01 -4.21
C GLN A 122 -17.23 -7.53 -4.90
N LYS A 123 -17.14 -6.56 -5.82
CA LYS A 123 -18.24 -6.17 -6.71
C LYS A 123 -18.61 -7.32 -7.66
N GLU A 124 -17.62 -7.92 -8.32
CA GLU A 124 -17.84 -9.07 -9.22
C GLU A 124 -18.51 -10.25 -8.49
N LEU A 125 -18.08 -10.57 -7.26
CA LEU A 125 -18.71 -11.62 -6.45
C LEU A 125 -20.17 -11.29 -6.10
N ALA A 126 -20.45 -10.03 -5.74
CA ALA A 126 -21.83 -9.60 -5.44
C ALA A 126 -22.75 -9.66 -6.67
N ASP A 127 -22.20 -9.41 -7.86
CA ASP A 127 -22.94 -9.52 -9.12
C ASP A 127 -23.22 -11.00 -9.46
N ILE A 128 -22.22 -11.88 -9.31
CA ILE A 128 -22.37 -13.33 -9.48
C ILE A 128 -23.39 -13.91 -8.48
N GLU A 129 -23.39 -13.45 -7.23
CA GLU A 129 -24.38 -13.88 -6.24
C GLU A 129 -25.81 -13.51 -6.64
N ARG A 130 -26.02 -12.30 -7.17
CA ARG A 130 -27.32 -11.87 -7.70
C ARG A 130 -27.75 -12.70 -8.91
N ASP A 131 -26.84 -12.97 -9.84
CA ASP A 131 -27.13 -13.80 -11.01
C ASP A 131 -27.44 -15.25 -10.61
N MET A 132 -26.74 -15.78 -9.60
CA MET A 132 -27.02 -17.10 -9.04
C MET A 132 -28.41 -17.14 -8.39
N GLU A 133 -28.81 -16.09 -7.68
CA GLU A 133 -30.13 -16.01 -7.03
C GLU A 133 -31.25 -15.94 -8.07
N LEU A 134 -31.10 -15.11 -9.12
CA LEU A 134 -32.02 -15.06 -10.25
C LEU A 134 -32.10 -16.39 -11.02
N ALA A 135 -30.97 -17.07 -11.23
CA ALA A 135 -30.94 -18.39 -11.87
C ALA A 135 -31.64 -19.45 -11.01
N LYS A 136 -31.45 -19.40 -9.68
CA LYS A 136 -32.17 -20.28 -8.74
C LYS A 136 -33.68 -20.03 -8.77
N GLU A 137 -34.10 -18.78 -8.83
CA GLU A 137 -35.52 -18.41 -8.95
C GLU A 137 -36.12 -18.93 -10.26
N ARG A 138 -35.45 -18.73 -11.40
CA ARG A 138 -35.88 -19.26 -12.70
C ARG A 138 -35.97 -20.79 -12.67
N ALA A 139 -34.94 -21.46 -12.14
CA ALA A 139 -34.93 -22.91 -12.01
C ALA A 139 -36.05 -23.41 -11.07
N ALA A 140 -36.37 -22.69 -9.99
CA ALA A 140 -37.46 -23.03 -9.08
C ALA A 140 -38.83 -22.87 -9.77
N VAL A 141 -39.01 -21.85 -10.60
CA VAL A 141 -40.22 -21.65 -11.40
C VAL A 141 -40.39 -22.77 -12.44
N GLU A 142 -39.33 -23.13 -13.16
CA GLU A 142 -39.35 -24.25 -14.12
C GLU A 142 -39.60 -25.60 -13.45
N TRP A 143 -38.96 -25.85 -12.30
CA TRP A 143 -39.21 -27.04 -11.49
C TRP A 143 -40.67 -27.12 -11.05
N LYS A 144 -41.24 -25.99 -10.63
CA LYS A 144 -42.65 -25.94 -10.22
C LYS A 144 -43.59 -26.24 -11.39
N LYS A 145 -43.31 -25.70 -12.58
CA LYS A 145 -44.07 -26.01 -13.81
C LYS A 145 -44.04 -27.50 -14.14
N LEU A 146 -42.89 -28.16 -13.99
CA LEU A 146 -42.74 -29.61 -14.20
C LEU A 146 -43.45 -30.46 -13.14
N VAL A 147 -43.52 -29.99 -11.88
CA VAL A 147 -44.19 -30.68 -10.77
C VAL A 147 -45.71 -30.53 -10.81
N ASP A 148 -46.21 -29.35 -11.20
CA ASP A 148 -47.66 -29.07 -11.28
C ASP A 148 -48.33 -29.69 -12.52
N GLY A 149 -47.55 -30.25 -13.46
CA GLY A 149 -48.05 -31.12 -14.52
C GLY A 149 -48.93 -30.42 -15.55
N GLU A 150 -48.55 -29.22 -15.99
CA GLU A 150 -49.23 -28.48 -17.06
C GLU A 150 -48.46 -28.61 -18.38
N ASP A 151 -48.97 -29.45 -19.28
CA ASP A 151 -48.57 -29.51 -20.69
C ASP A 151 -49.43 -28.52 -21.48
N VAL A 152 -48.87 -27.35 -21.83
CA VAL A 152 -49.34 -26.54 -22.97
C VAL A 152 -48.20 -25.66 -23.52
N GLY A 153 -47.78 -25.95 -24.75
CA GLY A 153 -47.66 -24.99 -25.85
C GLY A 153 -46.61 -23.86 -25.78
N GLU A 154 -45.63 -23.97 -26.70
CA GLU A 154 -44.91 -22.88 -27.38
C GLU A 154 -44.62 -21.60 -26.56
N VAL A 155 -43.39 -21.52 -26.04
CA VAL A 155 -42.76 -20.21 -25.81
C VAL A 155 -42.26 -19.74 -27.18
N GLU A 156 -42.92 -18.73 -27.75
CA GLU A 156 -42.36 -17.96 -28.85
C GLU A 156 -40.99 -17.44 -28.44
N ASP A 157 -39.95 -17.91 -29.13
CA ASP A 157 -38.63 -17.29 -29.16
C ASP A 157 -38.81 -15.85 -29.68
N ASN A 158 -38.81 -14.87 -28.77
CA ASN A 158 -38.41 -13.51 -29.12
C ASN A 158 -36.90 -13.40 -28.92
N GLU A 159 -36.17 -14.11 -29.78
CA GLU A 159 -34.87 -13.63 -30.26
C GLU A 159 -35.17 -12.46 -31.20
N ASP A 160 -34.86 -11.25 -30.77
CA ASP A 160 -34.31 -10.15 -31.60
C ASP A 160 -34.50 -8.81 -30.88
N GLN A 161 -33.41 -8.34 -30.26
CA GLN A 161 -32.85 -7.02 -30.59
C GLN A 161 -31.49 -6.85 -29.91
N ASP A 162 -30.48 -7.41 -30.60
CA ASP A 162 -29.30 -6.59 -30.86
C ASP A 162 -29.77 -5.42 -31.75
N MET A 163 -29.71 -4.19 -31.23
CA MET A 163 -29.40 -3.04 -32.06
C MET A 163 -28.53 -2.08 -31.26
N ASP A 164 -27.32 -1.92 -31.78
CA ASP A 164 -26.37 -0.87 -31.48
C ASP A 164 -27.03 0.51 -31.35
N GLU A 165 -26.69 1.26 -30.29
CA GLU A 165 -26.18 2.64 -30.32
C GLU A 165 -25.73 3.11 -28.92
#